data_AF-A0A2V9PPW6-F1
#
_entry.id   AF-A0A2V9PPW6-F1
#
_cell.length_a   1.000
_cell.length_b   1.000
_cell.length_c   1.000
_cell.angle_alpha   90.00
_cell.angle_beta   90.00
_cell.angle_gamma   90.00
#
_symmetry.space_group_name_H-M   'P 1'
#
loop_
_entity.id
_entity.type
_entity.pdbx_description
1 polymer ?
#
loop_
_entity_poly.entity_id
_entity_poly.type
_entity_poly.pdbx_seq_one_letter_code
_entity_poly.pdbx_strand_id
1 'polypeptide(L)' 'DAIRHLLLEPRSVDRGLFRREAVECIFQEHRAGYRDHYDRIWRLLNLELWHRACIEEDTTQQLDVTNERFVPVLEGS' A
#
# COMPACT_ATOMS: atom_id res chain seq x y z
N ASP A 1 9.97 6.53 5.54
CA ASP A 1 8.68 7.18 5.82
C ASP A 1 7.50 6.55 5.09
N ALA A 2 7.57 6.35 3.77
CA ALA A 2 6.50 5.72 2.98
C ALA A 2 6.00 4.37 3.53
N ILE A 3 6.92 3.49 3.95
CA ILE A 3 6.57 2.18 4.56
C ILE A 3 5.80 2.35 5.87
N ARG A 4 6.19 3.32 6.71
CA ARG A 4 5.49 3.60 7.97
C ARG A 4 4.07 4.06 7.69
N HIS A 5 3.89 4.96 6.72
CA HIS A 5 2.56 5.42 6.31
C HIS A 5 1.69 4.28 5.78
N LEU A 6 2.26 3.40 4.95
CA LEU A 6 1.57 2.23 4.42
C LEU A 6 1.08 1.28 5.53
N LEU A 7 1.93 1.00 6.53
CA LEU A 7 1.58 0.10 7.65
C LEU A 7 0.62 0.72 8.68
N LEU A 8 0.56 2.06 8.75
CA LEU A 8 -0.30 2.81 9.67
C LEU A 8 -1.56 3.37 9.00
N GLU A 9 -1.78 3.00 7.75
CA GLU A 9 -2.91 3.45 6.96
C GLU A 9 -4.22 2.96 7.60
N PRO A 10 -5.32 3.75 7.55
CA PRO A 10 -6.57 3.39 8.21
C PRO A 10 -7.03 1.97 7.87
N ARG A 11 -6.90 1.56 6.59
CA ARG A 11 -7.25 0.20 6.14
C ARG A 11 -6.50 -0.91 6.86
N SER A 12 -5.23 -0.69 7.23
CA SER A 12 -4.38 -1.69 7.87
C SER A 12 -4.58 -1.71 9.39
N VAL A 13 -4.91 -0.56 9.99
CA VAL A 13 -5.18 -0.43 11.43
C VAL A 13 -6.61 -0.87 11.78
N ASP A 14 -7.59 -0.52 10.94
CA ASP A 14 -9.02 -0.85 11.15
C ASP A 14 -9.28 -2.37 11.08
N ARG A 15 -8.44 -3.09 10.33
CA ARG A 15 -8.43 -4.56 10.28
C ARG A 15 -7.89 -5.23 11.55
N GLY A 16 -7.26 -4.48 12.46
CA GLY A 16 -6.63 -5.03 13.66
C GLY A 16 -5.36 -5.86 13.39
N LEU A 17 -4.84 -5.87 12.15
CA LEU A 17 -3.62 -6.59 11.77
C LEU A 17 -2.37 -5.99 12.44
N PHE A 18 -2.35 -4.67 12.60
CA PHE A 18 -1.24 -3.95 13.19
C PHE A 18 -1.69 -3.05 14.33
N ARG A 19 -0.99 -3.14 15.47
CA ARG A 19 -1.10 -2.13 16.52
C ARG A 19 -0.19 -0.97 16.17
N ARG A 20 -0.79 0.22 15.98
CA ARG A 20 -0.08 1.47 15.64
C ARG A 20 1.14 1.70 16.53
N GLU A 21 0.96 1.58 17.84
CA GLU A 21 2.02 1.77 18.84
C GLU A 21 3.20 0.80 18.63
N ALA A 22 2.94 -0.46 18.27
CA ALA A 22 3.98 -1.45 18.05
C ALA A 22 4.80 -1.16 16.78
N VAL A 23 4.15 -0.73 15.69
CA VAL A 23 4.81 -0.32 14.46
C VAL A 23 5.66 0.93 14.70
N GLU A 24 5.11 1.91 15.41
CA GLU A 24 5.83 3.15 15.74
C GLU A 24 7.04 2.92 16.63
N CYS A 25 6.94 2.00 17.60
CA CYS A 25 8.06 1.62 18.45
C CYS A 25 9.21 1.01 17.62
N ILE A 26 8.91 0.07 16.71
CA ILE A 26 9.91 -0.54 15.82
C ILE A 26 10.59 0.51 14.93
N PHE A 27 9.81 1.45 14.37
CA PHE A 27 10.38 2.53 13.56
C PHE A 27 11.23 3.50 14.38
N GLN A 28 10.85 3.79 15.63
CA GLN A 28 11.67 4.60 16.54
C GLN A 28 12.98 3.90 16.91
N GLU A 29 12.94 2.61 17.28
CA GLU A 29 14.13 1.81 17.59
C GLU A 29 15.08 1.72 16.39
N HIS A 30 14.53 1.54 15.19
CA HIS A 30 15.31 1.55 13.94
C HIS A 30 15.96 2.91 13.69
N ARG A 31 15.22 4.02 13.86
CA ARG A 31 15.75 5.39 13.70
C ARG A 31 16.80 5.74 14.74
N ALA A 32 16.67 5.21 15.95
CA ALA A 32 17.62 5.42 17.03
C ALA A 32 18.96 4.70 16.80
N GLY A 33 19.09 3.90 15.73
CA GLY A 33 20.34 3.24 15.34
C GLY A 33 20.75 2.10 16.28
N TYR A 34 19.86 1.68 17.17
CA TYR A 34 20.17 0.67 18.19
C TYR A 34 20.27 -0.76 17.63
N ARG A 35 19.60 -1.03 16.49
CA ARG A 35 19.60 -2.34 15.80
C ARG A 35 19.00 -2.23 14.39
N ASP A 36 19.48 -3.08 13.48
CA ASP A 36 18.84 -3.30 12.19
C ASP A 36 17.53 -4.08 12.37
N HIS A 37 16.44 -3.34 12.60
CA HIS A 37 15.08 -3.89 12.61
C HIS A 37 14.51 -4.08 11.19
N TYR A 38 15.37 -4.03 10.16
CA TYR A 38 14.97 -4.14 8.76
C TYR A 38 14.21 -5.44 8.49
N ASP A 39 14.66 -6.57 9.03
CA ASP A 39 13.97 -7.87 8.90
C ASP A 39 12.54 -7.83 9.46
N ARG A 40 12.35 -7.13 10.58
CA ARG A 40 11.06 -7.06 11.28
C ARG A 40 10.09 -6.18 10.49
N ILE A 41 10.58 -5.05 9.99
CA ILE A 41 9.82 -4.15 9.10
C ILE A 41 9.47 -4.87 7.79
N TRP A 42 10.42 -5.61 7.21
CA TRP A 42 10.21 -6.37 5.98
C TRP A 42 9.15 -7.45 6.12
N ARG A 43 9.09 -8.14 7.27
CA ARG A 43 8.02 -9.10 7.57
C ARG A 43 6.65 -8.46 7.66
N LEU A 44 6.55 -7.29 8.32
CA LEU A 44 5.29 -6.54 8.41
C LEU A 44 4.83 -6.08 7.03
N LEU A 45 5.75 -5.59 6.20
CA LEU A 45 5.47 -5.20 4.83
C LEU A 45 4.97 -6.38 3.99
N ASN A 46 5.64 -7.53 4.07
CA ASN A 46 5.21 -8.72 3.34
C ASN A 46 3.84 -9.21 3.80
N LEU A 47 3.53 -9.14 5.10
CA LEU A 47 2.22 -9.51 5.61
C LEU A 47 1.12 -8.60 5.04
N GLU A 48 1.35 -7.29 5.03
CA GLU A 48 0.41 -6.31 4.43
C GLU A 48 0.22 -6.55 2.93
N LEU A 49 1.31 -6.77 2.17
CA LEU A 49 1.25 -7.05 0.74
C LEU A 49 0.53 -8.36 0.43
N TRP A 50 0.81 -9.42 1.20
CA TRP A 50 0.12 -10.70 1.05
C TRP A 50 -1.36 -10.55 1.36
N HIS A 51 -1.71 -9.80 2.41
CA HIS A 51 -3.11 -9.54 2.73
C HIS A 51 -3.82 -8.76 1.61
N ARG A 52 -3.19 -7.73 1.05
CA ARG A 52 -3.72 -6.99 -0.11
C ARG A 52 -3.93 -7.92 -1.32
N ALA A 53 -2.95 -8.75 -1.64
CA ALA A 53 -3.00 -9.64 -2.79
C ALA A 53 -4.00 -10.80 -2.63
N CYS A 54 -4.14 -11.36 -1.43
CA CYS A 54 -4.93 -12.58 -1.21
C CYS A 54 -6.32 -12.35 -0.63
N ILE A 55 -6.53 -11.29 0.16
CA ILE A 55 -7.82 -11.00 0.80
C ILE A 55 -8.53 -9.86 0.07
N GLU A 56 -7.77 -8.87 -0.39
CA GLU A 56 -8.32 -7.63 -0.93
C GLU A 56 -8.52 -7.66 -2.44
N GLU A 57 -8.09 -8.75 -3.11
CA GLU A 57 -8.10 -8.94 -4.58
C GLU A 57 -7.97 -7.59 -5.27
N ASP A 58 -6.76 -7.02 -5.25
CA ASP A 58 -6.45 -5.66 -5.70
C ASP A 58 -7.15 -5.37 -7.03
N THR A 59 -8.38 -4.88 -6.94
CA THR A 59 -9.17 -4.37 -8.05
C THR A 59 -8.67 -2.96 -8.23
N THR A 60 -7.37 -2.84 -8.51
CA THR A 60 -6.83 -1.70 -9.21
C THR A 60 -7.21 -1.87 -10.69
N GLN A 61 -8.51 -2.02 -10.95
CA GLN A 61 -9.09 -1.58 -12.21
C GLN A 61 -9.61 -0.17 -11.97
N GLN A 62 -8.68 0.78 -11.95
CA GLN A 62 -8.97 2.05 -12.59
C GLN A 62 -8.34 2.02 -13.98
N LEU A 63 -8.87 1.10 -14.81
CA LEU A 63 -8.89 1.37 -16.25
C LEU A 63 -9.90 2.49 -16.42
N ASP A 64 -9.41 3.72 -16.33
CA ASP A 64 -10.11 4.86 -16.88
C ASP A 64 -10.03 4.73 -18.42
N VAL A 65 -10.83 3.80 -18.97
CA VAL A 65 -11.09 3.66 -20.41
C VAL A 65 -12.07 4.73 -20.91
N THR A 66 -12.49 5.65 -20.05
CA THR A 66 -13.25 6.85 -20.42
C THR A 66 -12.32 7.94 -20.95
N ASN A 67 -11.70 7.70 -22.10
CA ASN A 67 -11.55 8.76 -23.09
C ASN A 67 -11.61 8.19 -24.51
N GLU A 68 -12.83 7.79 -24.86
CA GLU A 68 -13.47 7.77 -26.16
C GLU A 68 -13.13 8.97 -27.10
N ARG A 69 -11.85 9.17 -27.44
CA ARG A 69 -11.42 10.04 -28.57
C ARG A 69 -10.99 9.22 -29.78
N PHE A 70 -11.85 8.31 -30.22
CA PHE A 70 -11.73 7.69 -31.54
C PHE A 70 -13.04 7.89 -32.32
N VAL A 71 -13.18 9.07 -32.92
CA VAL A 71 -14.06 9.24 -34.09
C VAL A 71 -13.20 9.85 -35.21
N PRO A 72 -12.70 9.04 -36.15
CA PRO A 72 -12.24 9.58 -37.42
C PRO A 72 -13.51 9.87 -38.25
N VAL A 73 -14.03 11.09 -38.18
CA VAL A 73 -14.96 11.57 -39.22
C VAL A 73 -14.11 11.93 -40.43
N LEU A 74 -13.92 10.93 -41.28
CA LEU A 74 -13.70 11.13 -42.70
C LEU A 74 -15.06 10.94 -43.38
N GLU A 75 -15.87 11.99 -43.46
CA GLU A 75 -16.89 12.14 -44.51
C GLU A 75 -17.17 13.64 -44.78
N GLY A 76 -16.85 14.06 -46.00
CA GLY A 76 -17.68 14.95 -46.82
C GLY A 76 -17.72 16.44 -46.48
N SER A 77 -16.85 17.24 -47.11
CA SER A 77 -17.21 18.26 -48.13
C SER A 77 -15.97 18.95 -48.67
#